data_AF-A0A3B7LU66-F1
#
_entry.id   AF-A0A3B7LU66-F1
#
_cell.length_a   1.000
_cell.length_b   1.000
_cell.length_c   1.000
_cell.angle_alpha   90.00
_cell.angle_beta   90.00
_cell.angle_gamma   90.00
#
_symmetry.space_group_name_H-M   'P 1'
#
loop_
_entity.id
_entity.type
_entity.pdbx_description
1 polymer ?
#
loop_
_entity_poly.entity_id
_entity_poly.type
_entity_poly.pdbx_seq_one_letter_code
_entity_poly.pdbx_strand_id
1 'polypeptide(L)'
;MILIASGAYVISEFQVELGKIPPCLLPIGNKKLLELQVSAIRKTFNNQDIYLSLPESYELSSSENKIIDALNLTVVKTPDQFNLCDSLLYVLNTNEKINADEVFYLLHGDTFISDFDNLKDKNIISVSRSYDSYTWEVVKQNNEHALVWSGFFSFSSISYLLKSLTLNRNDYVNAVKYYSTQHELSLIETDKWHDLGHSNTYFNSRANITTQRAFNDLKIIDGIVSKQGKPDVKIQAEALWFENIPSALKKFTPVLLNHGERNEGYYYELEYLPYIPLNELFVHGKNEILQWNKIIRKLDEYINISIQNDMDENSKRDINQDAFKLITDKTRDRLKEYSEEMNFDLQKSFIYKNNKLPSVHQIMEECIEKVLRIEIVHGVMHGDLCFSNILYDSRGDRIKVIDPRGLNYKAEFTVFGDLKYDFAKLTHSIVGLYDYIISGYYKIEESANGSIEIVFDIDERIEKVISQYMQNFKVSGLSVQDIIPLVILLFMSMLPLHADRPDRQKAMLINALRLYKVYMLN
;
A
#
# COMPACT_ATOMS: atom_id res chain seq x y z
N MET A 1 20.13 23.61 6.63
CA MET A 1 19.08 22.94 5.79
C MET A 1 19.30 21.45 5.71
N ILE A 2 18.27 20.70 5.32
CA ILE A 2 18.32 19.26 5.09
C ILE A 2 17.92 18.96 3.65
N LEU A 3 18.68 18.13 2.94
CA LEU A 3 18.30 17.60 1.63
C LEU A 3 17.99 16.10 1.73
N ILE A 4 16.81 15.70 1.28
CA ILE A 4 16.50 14.32 0.94
C ILE A 4 16.89 14.12 -0.53
N ALA A 5 17.95 13.34 -0.76
CA ALA A 5 18.53 13.10 -2.07
C ALA A 5 17.81 11.95 -2.79
N SER A 6 16.77 12.28 -3.57
CA SER A 6 15.97 11.32 -4.33
C SER A 6 15.87 11.71 -5.81
N GLY A 7 16.89 12.37 -6.35
CA GLY A 7 16.97 12.87 -7.73
C GLY A 7 17.10 11.82 -8.83
N ALA A 8 17.18 10.53 -8.46
CA ALA A 8 17.25 9.40 -9.38
C ALA A 8 16.04 8.45 -9.20
N TYR A 9 15.89 7.50 -10.11
CA TYR A 9 14.92 6.40 -9.99
C TYR A 9 15.50 5.24 -9.18
N VAL A 10 14.63 4.42 -8.57
CA VAL A 10 15.02 3.16 -7.95
C VAL A 10 15.75 2.23 -8.94
N ILE A 11 16.57 1.31 -8.42
CA ILE A 11 17.32 0.35 -9.24
C ILE A 11 16.40 -0.49 -10.14
N SER A 12 16.94 -1.01 -11.24
CA SER A 12 16.18 -1.76 -12.26
C SER A 12 15.35 -2.91 -11.67
N GLU A 13 15.85 -3.59 -10.65
CA GLU A 13 15.12 -4.66 -9.96
C GLU A 13 13.80 -4.16 -9.36
N PHE A 14 13.82 -3.01 -8.66
CA PHE A 14 12.60 -2.40 -8.16
C PHE A 14 11.73 -1.80 -9.25
N GLN A 15 12.30 -1.32 -10.36
CA GLN A 15 11.48 -0.85 -11.47
C GLN A 15 10.61 -1.96 -12.06
N VAL A 16 11.07 -3.22 -12.03
CA VAL A 16 10.23 -4.36 -12.41
C VAL A 16 9.09 -4.59 -11.40
N GLU A 17 9.32 -4.33 -10.11
CA GLU A 17 8.33 -4.55 -9.05
C GLU A 17 7.32 -3.41 -8.91
N LEU A 18 7.77 -2.17 -9.00
CA LEU A 18 7.02 -0.95 -8.64
C LEU A 18 6.93 0.06 -9.79
N GLY A 19 7.58 -0.19 -10.92
CA GLY A 19 7.73 0.82 -11.98
C GLY A 19 8.76 1.90 -11.63
N LYS A 20 8.88 2.89 -12.51
CA LYS A 20 9.84 4.00 -12.37
C LYS A 20 9.37 5.00 -11.32
N ILE A 21 9.79 4.80 -10.08
CA ILE A 21 9.56 5.73 -8.97
C ILE A 21 10.88 6.22 -8.35
N PRO A 22 10.93 7.45 -7.83
CA PRO A 22 12.01 7.92 -6.97
C PRO A 22 12.07 7.14 -5.64
N PRO A 23 13.26 6.89 -5.08
CA PRO A 23 13.41 6.12 -3.84
C PRO A 23 12.59 6.64 -2.65
N CYS A 24 12.47 7.95 -2.46
CA CYS A 24 11.68 8.50 -1.35
C CYS A 24 10.17 8.19 -1.47
N LEU A 25 9.70 7.76 -2.65
CA LEU A 25 8.29 7.42 -2.89
C LEU A 25 8.02 5.91 -2.80
N LEU A 26 9.01 5.11 -2.39
CA LEU A 26 8.84 3.69 -2.09
C LEU A 26 7.68 3.49 -1.08
N PRO A 27 6.76 2.55 -1.34
CA PRO A 27 5.60 2.33 -0.47
C PRO A 27 5.96 1.48 0.76
N ILE A 28 5.60 1.95 1.96
CA ILE A 28 5.78 1.23 3.21
C ILE A 28 4.51 1.32 4.04
N GLY A 29 3.74 0.22 4.06
CA GLY A 29 2.55 0.12 4.90
C GLY A 29 1.48 1.13 4.50
N ASN A 30 1.22 1.23 3.19
CA ASN A 30 0.29 2.17 2.57
C ASN A 30 0.61 3.67 2.77
N LYS A 31 1.87 3.98 3.06
CA LYS A 31 2.44 5.34 3.06
C LYS A 31 3.67 5.41 2.18
N LYS A 32 4.12 6.61 1.86
CA LYS A 32 5.41 6.79 1.18
C LYS A 32 6.55 6.89 2.19
N LEU A 33 7.71 6.38 1.84
CA LEU A 33 8.94 6.49 2.63
C LEU A 33 9.20 7.95 3.05
N LEU A 34 8.94 8.91 2.16
CA LEU A 34 9.06 10.35 2.41
C LEU A 34 8.30 10.80 3.67
N GLU A 35 7.08 10.31 3.90
CA GLU A 35 6.30 10.67 5.08
C GLU A 35 6.98 10.19 6.37
N LEU A 36 7.61 9.01 6.33
CA LEU A 36 8.35 8.44 7.46
C LEU A 36 9.64 9.22 7.71
N GLN A 37 10.41 9.49 6.64
CA GLN A 37 11.65 10.26 6.70
C GLN A 37 11.41 11.64 7.31
N VAL A 38 10.44 12.40 6.79
CA VAL A 38 10.15 13.75 7.28
C VAL A 38 9.63 13.71 8.71
N SER A 39 8.76 12.75 9.05
CA SER A 39 8.28 12.60 10.43
C SER A 39 9.42 12.35 11.41
N ALA A 40 10.40 11.51 11.06
CA ALA A 40 11.57 11.25 11.90
C ALA A 40 12.49 12.47 11.99
N ILE A 41 12.81 13.10 10.85
CA ILE A 41 13.63 14.31 10.79
C ILE A 41 13.06 15.42 11.68
N ARG A 42 11.75 15.68 11.58
CA ARG A 42 11.09 16.79 12.30
C ARG A 42 11.07 16.62 13.82
N LYS A 43 11.23 15.41 14.36
CA LYS A 43 11.36 15.18 15.81
C LYS A 43 12.61 15.84 16.37
N THR A 44 13.71 15.82 15.62
CA THR A 44 15.01 16.37 16.05
C THR A 44 15.32 17.73 15.40
N PHE A 45 14.98 17.91 14.12
CA PHE A 45 15.25 19.11 13.33
C PHE A 45 13.96 19.92 13.05
N ASN A 46 13.27 20.34 14.12
CA ASN A 46 11.96 20.99 14.03
C ASN A 46 11.90 22.21 13.07
N ASN A 47 12.94 23.06 13.08
CA ASN A 47 12.94 24.36 12.39
C ASN A 47 13.79 24.40 11.11
N GLN A 48 14.37 23.28 10.66
CA GLN A 48 15.21 23.28 9.47
C GLN A 48 14.35 23.19 8.20
N ASP A 49 14.69 23.97 7.17
CA ASP A 49 14.10 23.77 5.84
C ASP A 49 14.52 22.40 5.28
N ILE A 50 13.55 21.66 4.74
CA ILE A 50 13.77 20.36 4.12
C ILE A 50 13.53 20.50 2.63
N TYR A 51 14.57 20.19 1.87
CA TYR A 51 14.57 20.13 0.42
C TYR A 51 14.45 18.68 -0.03
N LEU A 52 13.74 18.46 -1.13
CA LEU A 52 13.59 17.14 -1.74
C LEU A 52 14.03 17.24 -3.20
N SER A 53 15.07 16.49 -3.57
CA SER A 53 15.42 16.35 -4.98
C SER A 53 14.60 15.23 -5.63
N LEU A 54 14.14 15.45 -6.86
CA LEU A 54 13.42 14.46 -7.67
C LEU A 54 13.91 14.52 -9.12
N PRO A 55 13.82 13.41 -9.88
CA PRO A 55 14.09 13.43 -11.31
C PRO A 55 13.20 14.44 -12.02
N GLU A 56 13.76 15.14 -13.01
CA GLU A 56 13.06 16.14 -13.82
C GLU A 56 11.89 15.51 -14.57
N SER A 57 12.06 14.30 -15.12
CA SER A 57 10.99 13.61 -15.85
C SER A 57 9.91 12.99 -14.95
N TYR A 58 10.07 12.99 -13.62
CA TYR A 58 9.05 12.45 -12.73
C TYR A 58 7.90 13.44 -12.51
N GLU A 59 6.72 13.14 -13.03
CA GLU A 59 5.52 13.95 -12.79
C GLU A 59 4.84 13.58 -11.46
N LEU A 60 4.73 14.56 -10.57
CA LEU A 60 4.04 14.38 -9.29
C LEU A 60 2.53 14.35 -9.49
N SER A 61 1.87 13.37 -8.90
CA SER A 61 0.41 13.29 -8.84
C SER A 61 -0.19 14.39 -7.98
N SER A 62 -1.51 14.61 -8.06
CA SER A 62 -2.15 15.64 -7.23
C SER A 62 -2.08 15.30 -5.73
N SER A 63 -2.14 14.02 -5.37
CA SER A 63 -1.98 13.53 -4.00
C SER A 63 -0.54 13.63 -3.52
N GLU A 64 0.45 13.40 -4.39
CA GLU A 64 1.86 13.58 -4.06
C GLU A 64 2.21 15.03 -3.76
N ASN A 65 1.71 15.97 -4.59
CA ASN A 65 1.86 17.39 -4.33
C ASN A 65 1.24 17.76 -2.97
N LYS A 66 0.02 17.28 -2.66
CA LYS A 66 -0.60 17.50 -1.33
C LYS A 66 0.25 16.97 -0.18
N ILE A 67 0.88 15.80 -0.33
CA ILE A 67 1.78 15.23 0.69
C ILE A 67 3.00 16.14 0.87
N ILE A 68 3.64 16.54 -0.23
CA ILE A 68 4.80 17.43 -0.23
C ILE A 68 4.48 18.78 0.42
N ASP A 69 3.33 19.37 0.08
CA ASP A 69 2.84 20.63 0.65
C ASP A 69 2.55 20.46 2.16
N ALA A 70 1.85 19.41 2.55
CA ALA A 70 1.53 19.14 3.96
C ALA A 70 2.78 18.89 4.82
N LEU A 71 3.85 18.37 4.23
CA LEU A 71 5.14 18.16 4.87
C LEU A 71 6.05 19.40 4.84
N ASN A 72 5.60 20.50 4.21
CA ASN A 72 6.35 21.75 4.02
C ASN A 72 7.74 21.52 3.39
N LEU A 73 7.78 20.82 2.25
CA LEU A 73 9.02 20.51 1.54
C LEU A 73 9.22 21.43 0.35
N THR A 74 10.48 21.78 0.07
CA THR A 74 10.84 22.48 -1.17
C THR A 74 11.40 21.47 -2.18
N VAL A 75 10.71 21.28 -3.29
CA VAL A 75 11.12 20.33 -4.34
C VAL A 75 12.13 20.99 -5.29
N VAL A 76 13.20 20.27 -5.60
CA VAL A 76 14.18 20.64 -6.64
C VAL A 76 14.22 19.55 -7.69
N LYS A 77 13.88 19.88 -8.93
CA LYS A 77 13.98 18.96 -10.06
C LYS A 77 15.42 18.88 -10.56
N THR A 78 15.96 17.67 -10.65
CA THR A 78 17.32 17.41 -11.12
C THR A 78 17.29 16.60 -12.41
N PRO A 79 18.11 16.95 -13.42
CA PRO A 79 18.20 16.18 -14.66
C PRO A 79 18.45 14.69 -14.41
N ASP A 80 17.72 13.83 -15.12
CA ASP A 80 17.68 12.39 -14.88
C ASP A 80 19.05 11.69 -14.99
N GLN A 81 19.96 12.24 -15.80
CA GLN A 81 21.29 11.72 -16.04
C GLN A 81 22.31 12.07 -14.95
N PHE A 82 21.95 12.92 -13.98
CA PHE A 82 22.85 13.32 -12.91
C PHE A 82 23.11 12.15 -11.96
N ASN A 83 24.40 11.91 -11.69
CA ASN A 83 24.78 11.09 -10.53
C ASN A 83 24.60 11.90 -9.24
N LEU A 84 24.84 11.26 -8.10
CA LEU A 84 24.69 11.89 -6.79
C LEU A 84 25.49 13.19 -6.66
N CYS A 85 26.76 13.22 -7.10
CA CYS A 85 27.57 14.44 -7.01
C CYS A 85 27.03 15.58 -7.87
N ASP A 86 26.65 15.30 -9.11
CA ASP A 86 26.08 16.31 -10.02
C ASP A 86 24.75 16.85 -9.48
N SER A 87 23.91 15.97 -8.92
CA SER A 87 22.65 16.31 -8.27
C SER A 87 22.88 17.24 -7.07
N LEU A 88 23.84 16.91 -6.20
CA LEU A 88 24.19 17.74 -5.04
C LEU A 88 24.76 19.10 -5.48
N LEU A 89 25.68 19.12 -6.44
CA LEU A 89 26.23 20.37 -7.00
C LEU A 89 25.12 21.27 -7.56
N TYR A 90 24.18 20.69 -8.29
CA TYR A 90 23.05 21.43 -8.85
C TYR A 90 22.15 22.01 -7.77
N VAL A 91 21.70 21.19 -6.81
CA VAL A 91 20.82 21.64 -5.72
C VAL A 91 21.48 22.74 -4.89
N LEU A 92 22.77 22.59 -4.56
CA LEU A 92 23.49 23.55 -3.73
C LEU A 92 23.78 24.88 -4.45
N ASN A 93 24.00 24.86 -5.77
CA ASN A 93 24.28 26.09 -6.53
C ASN A 93 23.02 26.83 -7.00
N THR A 94 21.88 26.14 -7.16
CA THR A 94 20.64 26.75 -7.67
C THR A 94 19.78 27.37 -6.57
N ASN A 95 20.09 27.09 -5.30
CA ASN A 95 19.30 27.56 -4.20
C ASN A 95 19.89 28.86 -3.60
N GLU A 96 19.23 29.97 -3.91
CA GLU A 96 19.66 31.32 -3.52
C GLU A 96 19.62 31.57 -2.00
N LYS A 97 18.93 30.72 -1.23
CA LYS A 97 18.78 30.86 0.22
C LYS A 97 19.90 30.19 1.02
N ILE A 98 20.82 29.50 0.35
CA ILE A 98 21.90 28.76 1.01
C ILE A 98 23.05 29.70 1.36
N ASN A 99 23.28 29.92 2.67
CA ASN A 99 24.50 30.57 3.12
C ASN A 99 25.68 29.60 3.08
N ALA A 100 26.84 30.04 2.60
CA ALA A 100 28.03 29.19 2.44
C ALA A 100 28.56 28.59 3.76
N ASP A 101 28.25 29.23 4.89
CA ASP A 101 28.68 28.85 6.25
C ASP A 101 27.59 28.10 7.04
N GLU A 102 26.44 27.80 6.42
CA GLU A 102 25.40 26.98 7.05
C GLU A 102 25.77 25.50 7.08
N VAL A 103 25.18 24.79 8.04
CA VAL A 103 25.28 23.33 8.10
C VAL A 103 24.36 22.72 7.07
N PHE A 104 24.94 21.89 6.21
CA PHE A 104 24.21 21.07 5.26
C PHE A 104 24.06 19.66 5.80
N TYR A 105 22.82 19.20 5.92
CA TYR A 105 22.50 17.82 6.23
C TYR A 105 21.98 17.12 4.97
N LEU A 106 22.46 15.91 4.72
CA LEU A 106 22.09 15.10 3.58
C LEU A 106 21.53 13.76 4.08
N LEU A 107 20.35 13.39 3.61
CA LEU A 107 19.77 12.06 3.76
C LEU A 107 19.56 11.46 2.38
N HIS A 108 20.07 10.26 2.13
CA HIS A 108 19.79 9.54 0.90
C HIS A 108 18.30 9.14 0.82
N GLY A 109 17.70 9.24 -0.37
CA GLY A 109 16.26 9.06 -0.57
C GLY A 109 15.76 7.65 -0.28
N ASP A 110 16.63 6.64 -0.36
CA ASP A 110 16.37 5.23 -0.07
C ASP A 110 16.69 4.83 1.39
N THR A 111 17.03 5.79 2.23
CA THR A 111 17.45 5.54 3.61
C THR A 111 16.37 5.98 4.59
N PHE A 112 16.02 5.12 5.54
CA PHE A 112 15.21 5.51 6.70
C PHE A 112 15.99 5.35 8.00
N ILE A 113 16.14 6.46 8.73
CA ILE A 113 16.65 6.48 10.10
C ILE A 113 15.49 6.96 10.98
N SER A 114 15.11 6.17 11.99
CA SER A 114 13.93 6.49 12.81
C SER A 114 14.23 7.46 13.97
N ASP A 115 15.50 7.75 14.24
CA ASP A 115 15.99 8.56 15.35
C ASP A 115 17.27 9.31 14.99
N PHE A 116 17.24 10.64 15.11
CA PHE A 116 18.34 11.53 14.75
C PHE A 116 18.99 12.21 15.95
N ASP A 117 18.66 11.83 17.19
CA ASP A 117 19.07 12.59 18.39
C ASP A 117 20.60 12.71 18.55
N ASN A 118 21.33 11.66 18.15
CA ASN A 118 22.80 11.62 18.13
C ASN A 118 23.40 12.12 16.81
N LEU A 119 22.58 12.52 15.83
CA LEU A 119 22.99 12.91 14.47
C LEU A 119 22.83 14.41 14.21
N LYS A 120 22.56 15.21 15.24
CA LYS A 120 22.32 16.66 15.13
C LYS A 120 23.59 17.51 14.93
N ASP A 121 24.75 17.01 15.36
CA ASP A 121 25.99 17.78 15.28
C ASP A 121 26.51 17.90 13.83
N LYS A 122 27.54 18.73 13.65
CA LYS A 122 28.14 19.03 12.35
C LYS A 122 29.24 18.03 12.02
N ASN A 123 29.54 17.84 10.74
CA ASN A 123 30.62 16.97 10.26
C ASN A 123 30.45 15.52 10.73
N ILE A 124 29.25 14.96 10.53
CA ILE A 124 28.91 13.57 10.88
C ILE A 124 28.82 12.73 9.61
N ILE A 125 29.27 11.48 9.71
CA ILE A 125 28.82 10.38 8.85
C ILE A 125 28.07 9.39 9.74
N SER A 126 26.81 9.12 9.43
CA SER A 126 26.08 8.03 10.08
C SER A 126 26.62 6.70 9.58
N VAL A 127 26.86 5.77 10.51
CA VAL A 127 27.28 4.41 10.19
C VAL A 127 26.40 3.39 10.88
N SER A 128 26.23 2.22 10.27
CA SER A 128 25.41 1.15 10.81
C SER A 128 26.05 -0.20 10.52
N ARG A 129 25.75 -1.19 11.34
CA ARG A 129 26.18 -2.57 11.09
C ARG A 129 25.30 -3.16 10.01
N SER A 130 25.95 -3.80 9.04
CA SER A 130 25.29 -4.62 8.05
C SER A 130 25.88 -6.03 8.02
N TYR A 131 24.99 -6.98 7.79
CA TYR A 131 25.28 -8.41 7.68
C TYR A 131 25.20 -8.88 6.22
N ASP A 132 24.76 -8.00 5.32
CA ASP A 132 24.65 -8.26 3.89
C ASP A 132 25.92 -7.81 3.15
N SER A 133 26.13 -8.36 1.94
CA SER A 133 27.31 -8.11 1.09
C SER A 133 27.06 -7.09 -0.03
N TYR A 134 26.17 -6.11 0.18
CA TYR A 134 25.92 -5.05 -0.81
C TYR A 134 27.11 -4.09 -0.93
N THR A 135 27.15 -3.36 -2.05
CA THR A 135 28.21 -2.39 -2.38
C THR A 135 28.06 -1.09 -1.60
N TRP A 136 28.06 -1.15 -0.27
CA TRP A 136 28.16 0.04 0.57
C TRP A 136 29.62 0.42 0.81
N GLU A 137 29.84 1.67 1.21
CA GLU A 137 31.16 2.10 1.67
C GLU A 137 31.43 1.51 3.06
N VAL A 138 32.41 0.61 3.12
CA VAL A 138 32.80 -0.11 4.34
C VAL A 138 33.85 0.69 5.09
N VAL A 139 33.53 1.08 6.33
CA VAL A 139 34.48 1.68 7.27
C VAL A 139 35.38 0.62 7.87
N LYS A 140 34.78 -0.47 8.34
CA LYS A 140 35.47 -1.58 9.01
C LYS A 140 34.69 -2.87 8.80
N GLN A 141 35.37 -3.99 8.61
CA GLN A 141 34.74 -5.30 8.47
C GLN A 141 35.41 -6.32 9.38
N ASN A 142 34.60 -7.23 9.94
CA ASN A 142 35.06 -8.46 10.59
C ASN A 142 34.36 -9.66 9.94
N ASN A 143 34.54 -10.87 10.48
CA ASN A 143 33.96 -12.09 9.92
C ASN A 143 32.42 -12.17 10.06
N GLU A 144 31.79 -11.33 10.89
CA GLU A 144 30.36 -11.39 11.21
C GLU A 144 29.56 -10.24 10.58
N HIS A 145 30.14 -9.04 10.49
CA HIS A 145 29.46 -7.85 9.99
C HIS A 145 30.44 -6.81 9.43
N ALA A 146 29.91 -5.91 8.61
CA ALA A 146 30.57 -4.70 8.15
C ALA A 146 29.91 -3.46 8.78
N LEU A 147 30.73 -2.50 9.24
CA LEU A 147 30.28 -1.16 9.59
C LEU A 147 30.32 -0.31 8.33
N VAL A 148 29.15 0.14 7.87
CA VAL A 148 28.96 0.81 6.57
C VAL A 148 28.36 2.20 6.75
N TRP A 149 28.56 3.08 5.77
CA TRP A 149 27.85 4.37 5.73
C TRP A 149 26.34 4.14 5.58
N SER A 150 25.54 4.76 6.46
CA SER A 150 24.09 4.54 6.52
C SER A 150 23.26 5.64 5.88
N GLY A 151 23.86 6.44 4.98
CA GLY A 151 23.13 7.36 4.11
C GLY A 151 22.74 8.71 4.71
N PHE A 152 23.20 9.04 5.93
CA PHE A 152 23.08 10.39 6.50
C PHE A 152 24.44 11.05 6.74
N PHE A 153 24.55 12.32 6.35
CA PHE A 153 25.77 13.10 6.44
C PHE A 153 25.46 14.51 6.93
N SER A 154 26.38 15.12 7.68
CA SER A 154 26.34 16.55 7.97
C SER A 154 27.67 17.21 7.64
N PHE A 155 27.62 18.41 7.07
CA PHE A 155 28.79 19.15 6.61
C PHE A 155 28.71 20.58 7.11
N SER A 156 29.75 21.04 7.81
CA SER A 156 29.81 22.41 8.35
C SER A 156 30.18 23.48 7.32
N SER A 157 30.67 23.11 6.13
CA SER A 157 31.14 24.05 5.10
C SER A 157 30.63 23.63 3.73
N ILE A 158 29.63 24.36 3.22
CA ILE A 158 29.05 24.09 1.89
C ILE A 158 30.04 24.43 0.79
N SER A 159 30.79 25.53 0.94
CA SER A 159 31.80 25.95 -0.02
C SER A 159 32.89 24.88 -0.22
N TYR A 160 33.36 24.26 0.86
CA TYR A 160 34.35 23.20 0.76
C TYR A 160 33.73 21.91 0.22
N LEU A 161 32.49 21.58 0.57
CA LEU A 161 31.77 20.46 -0.01
C LEU A 161 31.61 20.59 -1.53
N LEU A 162 31.21 21.76 -2.04
CA LEU A 162 31.11 22.05 -3.48
C LEU A 162 32.46 21.85 -4.18
N LYS A 163 33.56 22.32 -3.58
CA LYS A 163 34.91 22.06 -4.09
C LYS A 163 35.22 20.57 -4.14
N SER A 164 34.94 19.84 -3.05
CA SER A 164 35.18 18.39 -2.96
C SER A 164 34.41 17.61 -4.03
N LEU A 165 33.12 17.91 -4.21
CA LEU A 165 32.27 17.29 -5.23
C LEU A 165 32.79 17.59 -6.65
N THR A 166 33.13 18.86 -6.93
CA THR A 166 33.64 19.28 -8.25
C THR A 166 34.94 18.56 -8.62
N LEU A 167 35.87 18.41 -7.67
CA LEU A 167 37.17 17.77 -7.92
C LEU A 167 37.06 16.25 -8.12
N ASN A 168 36.11 15.60 -7.46
CA ASN A 168 35.96 14.14 -7.49
C ASN A 168 34.88 13.65 -8.49
N ARG A 169 34.18 14.58 -9.17
CA ARG A 169 33.19 14.29 -10.21
C ARG A 169 32.18 13.26 -9.72
N ASN A 170 32.09 12.09 -10.35
CA ASN A 170 31.06 11.08 -10.10
C ASN A 170 31.33 10.22 -8.84
N ASP A 171 32.45 10.44 -8.15
CA ASP A 171 32.85 9.64 -6.99
C ASP A 171 32.52 10.36 -5.67
N TYR A 172 31.30 10.14 -5.19
CA TYR A 172 30.81 10.74 -3.95
C TYR A 172 31.63 10.32 -2.73
N VAL A 173 32.05 9.04 -2.67
CA VAL A 173 32.85 8.52 -1.56
C VAL A 173 34.18 9.25 -1.48
N ASN A 174 34.89 9.39 -2.60
CA ASN A 174 36.14 10.13 -2.63
C ASN A 174 35.95 11.63 -2.39
N ALA A 175 34.81 12.21 -2.79
CA ALA A 175 34.47 13.59 -2.44
C ALA A 175 34.36 13.79 -0.92
N VAL A 176 33.67 12.90 -0.21
CA VAL A 176 33.54 12.95 1.26
C VAL A 176 34.90 12.71 1.94
N LYS A 177 35.71 11.75 1.45
CA LYS A 177 37.08 11.53 1.94
C LYS A 177 37.98 12.74 1.69
N TYR A 178 37.83 13.44 0.58
CA TYR A 178 38.54 14.69 0.31
C TYR A 178 38.08 15.81 1.25
N TYR A 179 36.77 15.91 1.51
CA TYR A 179 36.21 16.85 2.48
C TYR A 179 36.83 16.64 3.87
N SER A 180 36.97 15.38 4.30
CA SER A 180 37.52 15.04 5.62
C SER A 180 38.99 15.42 5.83
N THR A 181 39.72 15.80 4.77
CA THR A 181 41.12 16.28 4.88
C THR A 181 41.23 17.69 5.47
N GLN A 182 40.16 18.48 5.42
CA GLN A 182 40.12 19.84 6.01
C GLN A 182 39.11 19.96 7.14
N HIS A 183 38.04 19.16 7.11
CA HIS A 183 36.99 19.16 8.12
C HIS A 183 36.81 17.75 8.68
N GLU A 184 37.33 17.49 9.87
CA GLU A 184 37.25 16.17 10.50
C GLU A 184 35.80 15.67 10.61
N LEU A 185 35.53 14.47 10.08
CA LEU A 185 34.21 13.83 10.10
C LEU A 185 34.14 12.79 11.22
N SER A 186 33.17 12.93 12.12
CA SER A 186 32.90 11.95 13.18
C SER A 186 31.98 10.84 12.68
N LEU A 187 32.34 9.59 12.95
CA LEU A 187 31.49 8.43 12.66
C LEU A 187 30.54 8.18 13.82
N ILE A 188 29.24 8.26 13.58
CA ILE A 188 28.21 8.03 14.60
C ILE A 188 27.41 6.78 14.26
N GLU A 189 27.48 5.77 15.13
CA GLU A 189 26.75 4.52 14.95
C GLU A 189 25.25 4.70 15.23
N THR A 190 24.40 4.15 14.36
CA THR A 190 22.95 4.11 14.55
C THR A 190 22.41 2.70 14.31
N ASP A 191 21.71 2.17 15.32
CA ASP A 191 21.04 0.86 15.27
C ASP A 191 19.63 0.94 14.67
N LYS A 192 19.16 2.16 14.36
CA LYS A 192 17.79 2.46 13.93
C LYS A 192 17.72 2.82 12.43
N TRP A 193 18.60 2.19 11.65
CA TRP A 193 18.73 2.37 10.21
C TRP A 193 18.04 1.24 9.44
N HIS A 194 17.40 1.64 8.35
CA HIS A 194 16.74 0.78 7.39
C HIS A 194 17.20 1.18 5.99
N ASP A 195 17.93 0.29 5.33
CA ASP A 195 18.20 0.38 3.90
C ASP A 195 16.98 -0.08 3.10
N LEU A 196 16.57 0.75 2.16
CA LEU A 196 15.45 0.48 1.24
C LEU A 196 15.91 0.56 -0.22
N GLY A 197 17.22 0.71 -0.46
CA GLY A 197 17.83 0.82 -1.79
C GLY A 197 18.01 -0.52 -2.51
N HIS A 198 17.96 -1.64 -1.77
CA HIS A 198 18.10 -2.99 -2.32
C HIS A 198 16.91 -3.88 -1.97
N SER A 199 16.61 -4.87 -2.82
CA SER A 199 15.39 -5.68 -2.67
C SER A 199 15.31 -6.42 -1.33
N ASN A 200 16.37 -7.13 -0.90
CA ASN A 200 16.28 -7.90 0.34
C ASN A 200 16.19 -6.98 1.58
N THR A 201 16.96 -5.89 1.60
CA THR A 201 16.94 -4.94 2.72
C THR A 201 15.61 -4.20 2.77
N TYR A 202 15.02 -3.87 1.62
CA TYR A 202 13.70 -3.26 1.54
C TYR A 202 12.60 -4.12 2.16
N PHE A 203 12.50 -5.40 1.78
CA PHE A 203 11.44 -6.27 2.33
C PHE A 203 11.64 -6.53 3.83
N ASN A 204 12.88 -6.72 4.28
CA ASN A 204 13.20 -6.86 5.70
C ASN A 204 12.85 -5.58 6.48
N SER A 205 13.26 -4.41 5.97
CA SER A 205 12.95 -3.11 6.56
C SER A 205 11.46 -2.83 6.59
N ARG A 206 10.74 -3.13 5.50
CA ARG A 206 9.29 -3.01 5.41
C ARG A 206 8.61 -3.86 6.48
N ALA A 207 8.99 -5.14 6.60
CA ALA A 207 8.47 -6.04 7.63
C ALA A 207 8.65 -5.45 9.03
N ASN A 208 9.85 -4.96 9.36
CA ASN A 208 10.16 -4.38 10.66
C ASN A 208 9.36 -3.11 10.93
N ILE A 209 9.23 -2.21 9.95
CA ILE A 209 8.50 -0.95 10.08
C ILE A 209 6.98 -1.20 10.24
N THR A 210 6.40 -2.14 9.49
CA THR A 210 4.96 -2.41 9.54
C THR A 210 4.56 -3.23 10.76
N THR A 211 5.40 -4.19 11.19
CA THR A 211 5.13 -5.00 12.39
C THR A 211 5.21 -4.17 13.66
N GLN A 212 6.14 -3.20 13.77
CA GLN A 212 6.21 -2.24 14.88
C GLN A 212 4.87 -1.54 15.19
N ARG A 213 4.00 -1.37 14.19
CA ARG A 213 2.67 -0.75 14.36
C ARG A 213 1.57 -1.75 14.72
N ALA A 214 1.76 -3.03 14.43
CA ALA A 214 0.78 -4.11 14.64
C ALA A 214 1.16 -5.02 15.82
N PHE A 215 2.03 -4.55 16.73
CA PHE A 215 2.78 -5.31 17.74
C PHE A 215 1.96 -6.23 18.68
N ASN A 216 0.62 -6.16 18.65
CA ASN A 216 -0.23 -7.03 19.44
C ASN A 216 -0.69 -8.29 18.70
N ASP A 217 -0.74 -8.29 17.36
CA ASP A 217 -1.43 -9.34 16.60
C ASP A 217 -0.56 -10.05 15.55
N LEU A 218 0.55 -9.44 15.11
CA LEU A 218 1.38 -10.00 14.03
C LEU A 218 2.89 -9.89 14.33
N LYS A 219 3.58 -11.03 14.30
CA LYS A 219 5.01 -11.15 14.60
C LYS A 219 5.73 -11.87 13.46
N ILE A 220 6.84 -11.31 12.99
CA ILE A 220 7.67 -11.91 11.93
C ILE A 220 9.04 -12.26 12.52
N ILE A 221 9.37 -13.54 12.60
CA ILE A 221 10.68 -14.03 13.08
C ILE A 221 11.13 -15.18 12.18
N ASP A 222 12.39 -15.17 11.75
CA ASP A 222 13.04 -16.29 11.05
C ASP A 222 12.23 -16.85 9.86
N GLY A 223 11.61 -15.96 9.09
CA GLY A 223 10.80 -16.35 7.92
C GLY A 223 9.41 -16.91 8.27
N ILE A 224 8.93 -16.72 9.50
CA ILE A 224 7.61 -17.14 9.97
C ILE A 224 6.78 -15.92 10.35
N VAL A 225 5.53 -15.86 9.86
CA VAL A 225 4.52 -14.91 10.32
C VAL A 225 3.61 -15.61 11.31
N SER A 226 3.63 -15.19 12.57
CA SER A 226 2.67 -15.62 13.58
C SER A 226 1.54 -14.60 13.69
N LYS A 227 0.30 -15.07 13.56
CA LYS A 227 -0.91 -14.25 13.78
C LYS A 227 -1.67 -14.76 14.99
N GLN A 228 -2.08 -13.83 15.83
CA GLN A 228 -2.95 -14.04 16.98
C GLN A 228 -3.89 -12.83 17.08
N GLY A 229 -5.06 -13.00 17.69
CA GLY A 229 -5.98 -11.90 17.85
C GLY A 229 -7.36 -12.33 18.29
N LYS A 230 -8.21 -11.35 18.61
CA LYS A 230 -9.61 -11.57 19.01
C LYS A 230 -10.57 -11.09 17.92
N PRO A 231 -11.70 -11.80 17.69
CA PRO A 231 -12.13 -13.01 18.39
C PRO A 231 -11.39 -14.28 17.89
N ASP A 232 -11.05 -15.18 18.81
CA ASP A 232 -10.26 -16.40 18.55
C ASP A 232 -10.85 -17.29 17.44
N VAL A 233 -12.18 -17.37 17.37
CA VAL A 233 -12.89 -18.12 16.33
C VAL A 233 -12.53 -17.66 14.92
N LYS A 234 -12.20 -16.37 14.73
CA LYS A 234 -11.76 -15.84 13.44
C LYS A 234 -10.36 -16.33 13.08
N ILE A 235 -9.43 -16.31 14.04
CA ILE A 235 -8.06 -16.79 13.83
C ILE A 235 -8.06 -18.31 13.58
N GLN A 236 -8.89 -19.05 14.32
CA GLN A 236 -9.10 -20.47 14.08
C GLN A 236 -9.69 -20.74 12.69
N ALA A 237 -10.64 -19.95 12.24
CA ALA A 237 -11.23 -20.09 10.92
C ALA A 237 -10.23 -19.86 9.79
N GLU A 238 -9.39 -18.84 9.92
CA GLU A 238 -8.29 -18.56 8.99
C GLU A 238 -7.34 -19.77 8.90
N ALA A 239 -6.92 -20.30 10.05
CA ALA A 239 -6.03 -21.46 10.12
C ALA A 239 -6.65 -22.71 9.45
N LEU A 240 -7.90 -23.03 9.80
CA LEU A 240 -8.63 -24.17 9.23
C LEU A 240 -8.88 -23.99 7.74
N TRP A 241 -9.03 -22.76 7.25
CA TRP A 241 -9.14 -22.50 5.82
C TRP A 241 -7.84 -22.87 5.08
N PHE A 242 -6.68 -22.47 5.60
CA PHE A 242 -5.39 -22.84 5.02
C PHE A 242 -5.13 -24.36 5.10
N GLU A 243 -5.52 -25.00 6.21
CA GLU A 243 -5.36 -26.43 6.40
C GLU A 243 -6.19 -27.23 5.36
N ASN A 244 -7.44 -26.81 5.14
CA ASN A 244 -8.44 -27.55 4.36
C ASN A 244 -8.58 -27.08 2.90
N ILE A 245 -7.79 -26.11 2.44
CA ILE A 245 -7.85 -25.65 1.05
C ILE A 245 -7.47 -26.79 0.07
N PRO A 246 -8.21 -26.97 -1.04
CA PRO A 246 -7.88 -27.98 -2.06
C PRO A 246 -6.46 -27.84 -2.62
N SER A 247 -5.85 -28.98 -2.96
CA SER A 247 -4.45 -29.07 -3.40
C SER A 247 -4.13 -28.18 -4.60
N ALA A 248 -5.05 -28.06 -5.56
CA ALA A 248 -4.90 -27.22 -6.75
C ALA A 248 -4.75 -25.72 -6.41
N LEU A 249 -5.29 -25.28 -5.26
CA LEU A 249 -5.24 -23.90 -4.80
C LEU A 249 -4.05 -23.61 -3.88
N LYS A 250 -3.39 -24.63 -3.29
CA LYS A 250 -2.23 -24.44 -2.40
C LYS A 250 -1.08 -23.65 -3.04
N LYS A 251 -0.96 -23.66 -4.37
CA LYS A 251 0.03 -22.82 -5.08
C LYS A 251 -0.21 -21.31 -4.89
N PHE A 252 -1.44 -20.90 -4.59
CA PHE A 252 -1.84 -19.51 -4.36
C PHE A 252 -1.83 -19.11 -2.88
N THR A 253 -1.47 -19.99 -1.96
CA THR A 253 -1.42 -19.63 -0.53
C THR A 253 0.02 -19.72 -0.01
N PRO A 254 0.36 -19.01 1.07
CA PRO A 254 1.51 -19.39 1.87
C PRO A 254 1.34 -20.81 2.45
N VAL A 255 2.45 -21.42 2.81
CA VAL A 255 2.47 -22.67 3.60
C VAL A 255 2.03 -22.39 5.03
N LEU A 256 1.02 -23.14 5.50
CA LEU A 256 0.67 -23.22 6.91
C LEU A 256 1.69 -24.10 7.64
N LEU A 257 2.39 -23.52 8.61
CA LEU A 257 3.46 -24.19 9.37
C LEU A 257 2.91 -24.81 10.65
N ASN A 258 2.02 -24.09 11.35
CA ASN A 258 1.49 -24.51 12.65
C ASN A 258 0.21 -23.73 12.99
N HIS A 259 -0.64 -24.28 13.84
CA HIS A 259 -1.76 -23.57 14.45
C HIS A 259 -2.25 -24.32 15.70
N GLY A 260 -2.95 -23.62 16.58
CA GLY A 260 -3.54 -24.23 17.77
C GLY A 260 -3.87 -23.21 18.85
N GLU A 261 -4.05 -23.71 20.08
CA GLU A 261 -4.31 -22.88 21.25
C GLU A 261 -3.01 -22.60 22.02
N ARG A 262 -2.84 -21.36 22.49
CA ARG A 262 -1.84 -20.94 23.48
C ARG A 262 -2.56 -20.25 24.65
N ASN A 263 -1.85 -19.98 25.74
CA ASN A 263 -2.42 -19.35 26.94
C ASN A 263 -3.15 -18.01 26.68
N GLU A 264 -2.83 -17.34 25.56
CA GLU A 264 -3.33 -16.02 25.19
C GLU A 264 -4.38 -16.06 24.05
N GLY A 265 -4.80 -17.25 23.61
CA GLY A 265 -5.81 -17.46 22.57
C GLY A 265 -5.35 -18.39 21.44
N TYR A 266 -6.17 -18.48 20.39
CA TYR A 266 -5.84 -19.25 19.18
C TYR A 266 -4.79 -18.53 18.32
N TYR A 267 -3.88 -19.27 17.69
CA TYR A 267 -2.85 -18.74 16.80
C TYR A 267 -2.68 -19.60 15.55
N TYR A 268 -2.08 -19.01 14.52
CA TYR A 268 -1.48 -19.76 13.41
C TYR A 268 -0.16 -19.13 12.94
N GLU A 269 0.65 -19.93 12.24
CA GLU A 269 1.97 -19.59 11.74
C GLU A 269 2.04 -19.93 10.24
N LEU A 270 2.41 -18.95 9.41
CA LEU A 270 2.58 -19.09 7.96
C LEU A 270 4.04 -18.84 7.57
N GLU A 271 4.45 -19.36 6.41
CA GLU A 271 5.67 -18.89 5.76
C GLU A 271 5.57 -17.38 5.48
N TYR A 272 6.65 -16.64 5.78
CA TYR A 272 6.75 -15.23 5.45
C TYR A 272 7.06 -15.05 3.97
N LEU A 273 6.19 -14.31 3.30
CA LEU A 273 6.34 -13.97 1.88
C LEU A 273 6.72 -12.48 1.75
N PRO A 274 7.98 -12.15 1.39
CA PRO A 274 8.45 -10.79 1.21
C PRO A 274 7.97 -10.23 -0.14
N TYR A 275 6.66 -10.09 -0.30
CA TYR A 275 6.01 -9.61 -1.52
C TYR A 275 5.20 -8.35 -1.25
N ILE A 276 5.00 -7.55 -2.30
CA ILE A 276 4.20 -6.33 -2.21
C ILE A 276 2.71 -6.70 -2.45
N PRO A 277 1.81 -6.30 -1.54
CA PRO A 277 0.37 -6.37 -1.75
C PRO A 277 -0.09 -5.59 -2.98
N LEU A 278 -1.12 -6.09 -3.67
CA LEU A 278 -1.66 -5.44 -4.86
C LEU A 278 -2.20 -4.04 -4.57
N ASN A 279 -2.68 -3.75 -3.35
CA ASN A 279 -3.19 -2.41 -3.02
C ASN A 279 -2.07 -1.37 -3.05
N GLU A 280 -0.88 -1.73 -2.55
CA GLU A 280 0.28 -0.83 -2.59
C GLU A 280 0.78 -0.65 -4.02
N LEU A 281 0.82 -1.73 -4.83
CA LEU A 281 1.16 -1.63 -6.26
C LEU A 281 0.14 -0.80 -7.06
N PHE A 282 -1.15 -0.92 -6.75
CA PHE A 282 -2.23 -0.24 -7.47
C PHE A 282 -2.28 1.26 -7.19
N VAL A 283 -1.99 1.67 -5.95
CA VAL A 283 -2.01 3.08 -5.56
C VAL A 283 -0.66 3.76 -5.77
N HIS A 284 0.46 3.12 -5.38
CA HIS A 284 1.77 3.76 -5.33
C HIS A 284 2.71 3.33 -6.45
N GLY A 285 2.47 2.17 -7.08
CA GLY A 285 3.27 1.67 -8.18
C GLY A 285 3.01 2.40 -9.51
N LYS A 286 4.02 2.44 -10.37
CA LYS A 286 4.00 2.89 -11.78
C LYS A 286 4.15 1.72 -12.76
N ASN A 287 3.67 0.53 -12.35
CA ASN A 287 3.68 -0.71 -13.14
C ASN A 287 2.90 -0.58 -14.45
N GLU A 288 3.51 -0.96 -15.58
CA GLU A 288 2.88 -0.87 -16.90
C GLU A 288 1.62 -1.74 -17.05
N ILE A 289 0.79 -1.39 -18.03
CA ILE A 289 -0.46 -2.10 -18.33
C ILE A 289 -0.23 -3.60 -18.65
N LEU A 290 0.89 -3.94 -19.27
CA LEU A 290 1.24 -5.34 -19.58
C LEU A 290 1.45 -6.17 -18.30
N GLN A 291 1.98 -5.57 -17.24
CA GLN A 291 2.15 -6.24 -15.95
C GLN A 291 0.81 -6.43 -15.25
N TRP A 292 -0.06 -5.42 -15.27
CA TRP A 292 -1.43 -5.57 -14.77
C TRP A 292 -2.22 -6.64 -15.51
N ASN A 293 -2.04 -6.79 -16.82
CA ASN A 293 -2.64 -7.89 -17.58
C ASN A 293 -2.13 -9.27 -17.15
N LYS A 294 -0.88 -9.40 -16.66
CA LYS A 294 -0.42 -10.64 -16.04
C LYS A 294 -1.12 -10.88 -14.71
N ILE A 295 -1.16 -9.86 -13.84
CA ILE A 295 -1.83 -9.93 -12.53
C ILE A 295 -3.30 -10.32 -12.69
N ILE A 296 -4.05 -9.66 -13.58
CA ILE A 296 -5.46 -9.96 -13.83
C ILE A 296 -5.66 -11.39 -14.33
N ARG A 297 -4.77 -11.91 -15.19
CA ARG A 297 -4.83 -13.32 -15.62
C ARG A 297 -4.58 -14.30 -14.46
N LYS A 298 -3.73 -13.95 -13.50
CA LYS A 298 -3.51 -14.78 -12.31
C LYS A 298 -4.71 -14.78 -11.36
N LEU A 299 -5.40 -13.64 -11.25
CA LEU A 299 -6.66 -13.54 -10.51
C LEU A 299 -7.77 -14.39 -11.16
N ASP A 300 -7.86 -14.36 -12.49
CA ASP A 300 -8.77 -15.21 -13.26
C ASP A 300 -8.44 -16.69 -13.08
N GLU A 301 -7.16 -17.06 -13.16
CA GLU A 301 -6.69 -18.44 -12.91
C GLU A 301 -7.08 -18.91 -11.50
N TYR A 302 -6.88 -18.08 -10.47
CA TYR A 302 -7.27 -18.39 -9.09
C TYR A 302 -8.77 -18.64 -8.96
N ILE A 303 -9.62 -17.74 -9.45
CA ILE A 303 -11.08 -17.88 -9.36
C ILE A 303 -11.58 -19.10 -10.12
N ASN A 304 -11.07 -19.34 -11.34
CA ASN A 304 -11.48 -20.49 -12.14
C ASN A 304 -11.13 -21.82 -11.47
N ILE A 305 -9.96 -21.92 -10.82
CA ILE A 305 -9.60 -23.11 -10.04
C ILE A 305 -10.48 -23.22 -8.79
N SER A 306 -10.86 -22.11 -8.15
CA SER A 306 -11.78 -22.12 -7.00
C SER A 306 -13.18 -22.65 -7.36
N ILE A 307 -13.66 -22.43 -8.57
CA ILE A 307 -14.96 -22.94 -9.07
C ILE A 307 -14.91 -24.47 -9.30
N GLN A 308 -13.78 -25.03 -9.71
CA GLN A 308 -13.65 -26.43 -10.14
C GLN A 308 -13.60 -27.45 -8.99
N ASN A 309 -14.15 -27.13 -7.82
CA ASN A 309 -14.13 -27.99 -6.65
C ASN A 309 -15.49 -28.65 -6.43
N ASP A 310 -15.47 -29.97 -6.28
CA ASP A 310 -16.68 -30.75 -6.02
C ASP A 310 -17.28 -30.41 -4.65
N MET A 311 -18.61 -30.33 -4.63
CA MET A 311 -19.40 -30.00 -3.46
C MET A 311 -20.68 -30.82 -3.42
N ASP A 312 -21.03 -31.32 -2.23
CA ASP A 312 -22.29 -32.01 -2.03
C ASP A 312 -23.49 -31.04 -2.05
N GLU A 313 -24.68 -31.59 -2.30
CA GLU A 313 -25.91 -30.81 -2.44
C GLU A 313 -26.37 -30.13 -1.15
N ASN A 314 -26.01 -30.65 0.04
CA ASN A 314 -26.36 -29.98 1.29
C ASN A 314 -25.51 -28.72 1.45
N SER A 315 -24.19 -28.82 1.23
CA SER A 315 -23.28 -27.67 1.25
C SER A 315 -23.72 -26.56 0.28
N LYS A 316 -24.18 -26.91 -0.93
CA LYS A 316 -24.72 -25.92 -1.88
C LYS A 316 -25.97 -25.22 -1.36
N ARG A 317 -26.88 -25.95 -0.70
CA ARG A 317 -28.09 -25.36 -0.09
C ARG A 317 -27.75 -24.41 1.05
N ASP A 318 -26.79 -24.77 1.89
CA ASP A 318 -26.35 -23.90 2.99
C ASP A 318 -25.72 -22.61 2.46
N ILE A 319 -24.86 -22.70 1.45
CA ILE A 319 -24.30 -21.52 0.77
C ILE A 319 -25.41 -20.62 0.20
N ASN A 320 -26.44 -21.21 -0.40
CA ASN A 320 -27.54 -20.43 -0.98
C ASN A 320 -28.29 -19.62 0.09
N GLN A 321 -28.56 -20.21 1.25
CA GLN A 321 -29.19 -19.51 2.36
C GLN A 321 -28.29 -18.43 2.95
N ASP A 322 -27.00 -18.72 3.09
CA ASP A 322 -26.03 -17.79 3.66
C ASP A 322 -25.77 -16.59 2.76
N ALA A 323 -25.65 -16.82 1.44
CA ALA A 323 -25.50 -15.76 0.45
C ALA A 323 -26.70 -14.80 0.49
N PHE A 324 -27.92 -15.34 0.53
CA PHE A 324 -29.14 -14.53 0.65
C PHE A 324 -29.08 -13.61 1.87
N LYS A 325 -28.88 -14.18 3.08
CA LYS A 325 -28.83 -13.40 4.33
C LYS A 325 -27.71 -12.38 4.35
N LEU A 326 -26.55 -12.71 3.79
CA LEU A 326 -25.41 -11.80 3.73
C LEU A 326 -25.71 -10.60 2.82
N ILE A 327 -26.39 -10.81 1.70
CA ILE A 327 -26.76 -9.74 0.76
C ILE A 327 -27.89 -8.88 1.35
N THR A 328 -28.93 -9.50 1.93
CA THR A 328 -30.12 -8.80 2.39
C THR A 328 -29.97 -8.23 3.80
N ASP A 329 -29.89 -9.11 4.79
CA ASP A 329 -30.12 -8.78 6.20
C ASP A 329 -28.94 -7.97 6.71
N LYS A 330 -27.72 -8.47 6.48
CA LYS A 330 -26.49 -7.81 6.91
C LYS A 330 -26.33 -6.41 6.31
N THR A 331 -26.69 -6.21 5.05
CA THR A 331 -26.60 -4.89 4.41
C THR A 331 -27.59 -3.91 5.03
N ARG A 332 -28.85 -4.34 5.20
CA ARG A 332 -29.91 -3.51 5.81
C ARG A 332 -29.56 -3.13 7.25
N ASP A 333 -29.09 -4.10 8.04
CA ASP A 333 -28.73 -3.88 9.44
C ASP A 333 -27.58 -2.87 9.56
N ARG A 334 -26.54 -3.02 8.74
CA ARG A 334 -25.38 -2.10 8.76
C ARG A 334 -25.70 -0.70 8.25
N LEU A 335 -26.58 -0.56 7.27
CA LEU A 335 -27.01 0.78 6.84
C LEU A 335 -27.92 1.44 7.87
N LYS A 336 -28.73 0.66 8.58
CA LYS A 336 -29.52 1.16 9.71
C LYS A 336 -28.61 1.63 10.85
N GLU A 337 -27.61 0.84 11.22
CA GLU A 337 -26.57 1.22 12.19
C GLU A 337 -25.90 2.54 11.80
N TYR A 338 -25.44 2.66 10.55
CA TYR A 338 -24.86 3.90 10.05
C TYR A 338 -25.83 5.10 10.10
N SER A 339 -27.09 4.88 9.75
CA SER A 339 -28.14 5.92 9.81
C SER A 339 -28.34 6.45 11.22
N GLU A 340 -28.37 5.55 12.21
CA GLU A 340 -28.52 5.87 13.62
C GLU A 340 -27.28 6.58 14.19
N GLU A 341 -26.08 6.05 13.91
CA GLU A 341 -24.80 6.61 14.40
C GLU A 341 -24.51 8.01 13.85
N MET A 342 -24.76 8.23 12.56
CA MET A 342 -24.43 9.48 11.88
C MET A 342 -25.61 10.45 11.77
N ASN A 343 -26.78 10.10 12.32
CA ASN A 343 -28.04 10.83 12.13
C ASN A 343 -28.30 11.12 10.63
N PHE A 344 -28.05 10.11 9.80
CA PHE A 344 -28.10 10.21 8.35
C PHE A 344 -29.46 9.71 7.83
N ASP A 345 -30.18 10.55 7.08
CA ASP A 345 -31.46 10.17 6.48
C ASP A 345 -31.26 9.34 5.20
N LEU A 346 -31.53 8.04 5.29
CA LEU A 346 -31.45 7.09 4.17
C LEU A 346 -32.47 7.38 3.05
N GLN A 347 -33.53 8.15 3.33
CA GLN A 347 -34.55 8.53 2.35
C GLN A 347 -34.19 9.81 1.58
N LYS A 348 -33.13 10.50 1.98
CA LYS A 348 -32.66 11.69 1.28
C LYS A 348 -32.08 11.34 -0.09
N SER A 349 -32.59 12.00 -1.13
CA SER A 349 -32.03 11.92 -2.49
C SER A 349 -30.74 12.71 -2.62
N PHE A 350 -29.86 12.29 -3.53
CA PHE A 350 -28.59 12.96 -3.80
C PHE A 350 -28.57 13.61 -5.18
N ILE A 351 -27.75 14.64 -5.33
CA ILE A 351 -27.34 15.15 -6.64
C ILE A 351 -25.87 14.75 -6.81
N TYR A 352 -25.59 13.80 -7.69
CA TYR A 352 -24.22 13.35 -7.97
C TYR A 352 -23.82 13.75 -9.38
N LYS A 353 -22.75 14.53 -9.55
CA LYS A 353 -22.33 15.11 -10.84
C LYS A 353 -23.52 15.71 -11.61
N ASN A 354 -24.27 16.61 -10.96
CA ASN A 354 -25.47 17.29 -11.47
C ASN A 354 -26.64 16.37 -11.90
N ASN A 355 -26.63 15.08 -11.53
CA ASN A 355 -27.72 14.15 -11.79
C ASN A 355 -28.42 13.81 -10.48
N LYS A 356 -29.74 13.97 -10.44
CA LYS A 356 -30.55 13.55 -9.29
C LYS A 356 -30.57 12.02 -9.25
N LEU A 357 -30.08 11.45 -8.16
CA LEU A 357 -30.12 10.02 -7.89
C LEU A 357 -31.25 9.69 -6.91
N PRO A 358 -31.72 8.43 -6.89
CA PRO A 358 -32.62 7.92 -5.85
C PRO A 358 -32.00 8.05 -4.45
N SER A 359 -32.81 7.79 -3.43
CA SER A 359 -32.30 7.74 -2.05
C SER A 359 -31.35 6.55 -1.83
N VAL A 360 -30.52 6.61 -0.78
CA VAL A 360 -29.63 5.49 -0.43
C VAL A 360 -30.43 4.22 -0.18
N HIS A 361 -31.59 4.34 0.46
CA HIS A 361 -32.50 3.22 0.67
C HIS A 361 -32.98 2.60 -0.64
N GLN A 362 -33.41 3.42 -1.61
CA GLN A 362 -33.87 2.95 -2.92
C GLN A 362 -32.73 2.25 -3.69
N ILE A 363 -31.54 2.85 -3.72
CA ILE A 363 -30.36 2.26 -4.37
C ILE A 363 -30.04 0.89 -3.75
N MET A 364 -30.05 0.78 -2.41
CA MET A 364 -29.81 -0.47 -1.71
C MET A 364 -30.81 -1.56 -2.13
N GLU A 365 -32.12 -1.28 -2.08
CA GLU A 365 -33.15 -2.27 -2.42
C GLU A 365 -33.08 -2.70 -3.89
N GLU A 366 -32.85 -1.77 -4.82
CA GLU A 366 -32.65 -2.10 -6.23
C GLU A 366 -31.42 -2.97 -6.46
N CYS A 367 -30.30 -2.66 -5.79
CA CYS A 367 -29.08 -3.46 -5.88
C CYS A 367 -29.28 -4.85 -5.28
N ILE A 368 -29.97 -4.98 -4.13
CA ILE A 368 -30.33 -6.27 -3.55
C ILE A 368 -31.14 -7.10 -4.54
N GLU A 369 -32.20 -6.53 -5.12
CA GLU A 369 -33.05 -7.23 -6.09
C GLU A 369 -32.23 -7.71 -7.29
N LYS A 370 -31.35 -6.87 -7.82
CA LYS A 370 -30.49 -7.20 -8.96
C LYS A 370 -29.53 -8.35 -8.64
N VAL A 371 -28.88 -8.34 -7.47
CA VAL A 371 -27.95 -9.41 -7.07
C VAL A 371 -28.69 -10.73 -6.85
N LEU A 372 -29.89 -10.70 -6.25
CA LEU A 372 -30.68 -11.91 -5.98
C LEU A 372 -31.17 -12.63 -7.25
N ARG A 373 -31.18 -11.95 -8.41
CA ARG A 373 -31.49 -12.56 -9.71
C ARG A 373 -30.30 -13.30 -10.33
N ILE A 374 -29.10 -13.11 -9.80
CA ILE A 374 -27.88 -13.75 -10.31
C ILE A 374 -27.71 -15.09 -9.61
N GLU A 375 -27.51 -16.15 -10.39
CA GLU A 375 -27.25 -17.49 -9.86
C GLU A 375 -26.01 -17.51 -8.94
N ILE A 376 -26.00 -18.45 -8.01
CA ILE A 376 -24.89 -18.62 -7.07
C ILE A 376 -23.74 -19.34 -7.77
N VAL A 377 -22.53 -18.83 -7.52
CA VAL A 377 -21.30 -19.43 -8.05
C VAL A 377 -20.63 -20.14 -6.88
N HIS A 378 -20.94 -21.42 -6.71
CA HIS A 378 -20.33 -22.24 -5.67
C HIS A 378 -18.84 -22.47 -5.93
N GLY A 379 -18.04 -22.48 -4.88
CA GLY A 379 -16.62 -22.82 -4.95
C GLY A 379 -15.88 -22.51 -3.66
N VAL A 380 -14.55 -22.60 -3.71
CA VAL A 380 -13.68 -22.28 -2.57
C VAL A 380 -13.56 -20.77 -2.44
N MET A 381 -14.23 -20.21 -1.44
CA MET A 381 -14.34 -18.78 -1.20
C MET A 381 -13.23 -18.30 -0.25
N HIS A 382 -12.54 -17.24 -0.64
CA HIS A 382 -11.66 -16.48 0.25
C HIS A 382 -12.48 -15.68 1.25
N GLY A 383 -13.51 -14.97 0.78
CA GLY A 383 -14.46 -14.21 1.60
C GLY A 383 -13.99 -12.79 1.97
N ASP A 384 -12.80 -12.41 1.52
CA ASP A 384 -12.25 -11.04 1.59
C ASP A 384 -11.15 -10.83 0.55
N LEU A 385 -11.42 -11.24 -0.71
CA LEU A 385 -10.45 -11.18 -1.81
C LEU A 385 -10.24 -9.75 -2.34
N CYS A 386 -9.84 -8.82 -1.47
CA CYS A 386 -9.46 -7.47 -1.83
C CYS A 386 -7.95 -7.36 -2.07
N PHE A 387 -7.51 -6.29 -2.72
CA PHE A 387 -6.10 -6.12 -3.11
C PHE A 387 -5.10 -6.12 -1.94
N SER A 388 -5.51 -5.72 -0.74
CA SER A 388 -4.65 -5.80 0.46
C SER A 388 -4.33 -7.23 0.90
N ASN A 389 -5.19 -8.18 0.50
CA ASN A 389 -5.09 -9.59 0.87
C ASN A 389 -4.47 -10.44 -0.25
N ILE A 390 -3.88 -9.80 -1.26
CA ILE A 390 -3.27 -10.45 -2.42
C ILE A 390 -1.86 -9.89 -2.59
N LEU A 391 -0.87 -10.75 -2.39
CA LEU A 391 0.54 -10.45 -2.61
C LEU A 391 0.95 -10.82 -4.03
N TYR A 392 1.84 -10.05 -4.66
CA TYR A 392 2.38 -10.36 -5.98
C TYR A 392 3.89 -10.61 -5.94
N ASP A 393 4.28 -11.77 -6.46
CA ASP A 393 5.68 -12.12 -6.73
C ASP A 393 5.97 -11.85 -8.20
N SER A 394 6.65 -10.73 -8.46
CA SER A 394 7.04 -10.29 -9.79
C SER A 394 8.05 -11.24 -10.45
N ARG A 395 8.88 -11.94 -9.67
CA ARG A 395 9.94 -12.83 -10.14
C ARG A 395 9.38 -14.18 -10.54
N GLY A 396 8.47 -14.71 -9.71
CA GLY A 396 7.77 -15.97 -9.94
C GLY A 396 6.52 -15.85 -10.82
N ASP A 397 6.12 -14.62 -11.18
CA ASP A 397 4.85 -14.30 -11.86
C ASP A 397 3.64 -15.05 -11.26
N ARG A 398 3.48 -14.88 -9.94
CA ARG A 398 2.43 -15.56 -9.15
C ARG A 398 1.82 -14.61 -8.13
N ILE A 399 0.56 -14.90 -7.78
CA ILE A 399 -0.12 -14.25 -6.68
C ILE A 399 -0.20 -15.19 -5.48
N LYS A 400 -0.24 -14.60 -4.28
CA LYS A 400 -0.45 -15.31 -3.02
C LYS A 400 -1.55 -14.62 -2.22
N VAL A 401 -2.61 -15.35 -1.86
CA VAL A 401 -3.75 -14.85 -1.08
C VAL A 401 -3.54 -15.14 0.40
N ILE A 402 -3.89 -14.18 1.25
CA ILE A 402 -3.73 -14.20 2.70
C ILE A 402 -4.98 -13.66 3.38
N ASP A 403 -5.13 -13.88 4.69
CA ASP A 403 -6.27 -13.40 5.47
C ASP A 403 -7.66 -13.82 4.91
N PRO A 404 -7.89 -15.12 4.69
CA PRO A 404 -9.21 -15.63 4.30
C PRO A 404 -10.23 -15.45 5.42
N ARG A 405 -11.53 -15.61 5.13
CA ARG A 405 -12.58 -15.49 6.13
C ARG A 405 -12.81 -16.77 6.92
N GLY A 406 -12.78 -17.93 6.25
CA GLY A 406 -12.95 -19.26 6.84
C GLY A 406 -14.27 -19.56 7.55
N LEU A 407 -15.23 -18.61 7.55
CA LEU A 407 -16.51 -18.70 8.26
C LEU A 407 -17.68 -18.42 7.33
N ASN A 408 -18.75 -19.18 7.52
CA ASN A 408 -20.05 -18.92 6.91
C ASN A 408 -20.86 -17.87 7.72
N TYR A 409 -22.11 -17.60 7.33
CA TYR A 409 -22.95 -16.60 8.01
C TYR A 409 -23.33 -17.03 9.44
N LYS A 410 -23.41 -18.34 9.69
CA LYS A 410 -23.71 -18.95 11.00
C LYS A 410 -22.48 -19.11 11.92
N ALA A 411 -21.33 -18.57 11.51
CA ALA A 411 -20.04 -18.74 12.18
C ALA A 411 -19.54 -20.19 12.27
N GLU A 412 -19.93 -21.02 11.30
CA GLU A 412 -19.39 -22.38 11.11
C GLU A 412 -18.19 -22.33 10.17
N PHE A 413 -17.20 -23.19 10.43
CA PHE A 413 -15.99 -23.27 9.61
C PHE A 413 -16.30 -23.84 8.23
N THR A 414 -15.85 -23.15 7.19
CA THR A 414 -15.95 -23.64 5.82
C THR A 414 -14.94 -22.95 4.91
N VAL A 415 -14.49 -23.67 3.89
CA VAL A 415 -13.74 -23.11 2.76
C VAL A 415 -14.65 -22.71 1.61
N PHE A 416 -15.91 -23.14 1.62
CA PHE A 416 -16.82 -22.96 0.50
C PHE A 416 -17.76 -21.77 0.69
N GLY A 417 -18.15 -21.14 -0.43
CA GLY A 417 -19.07 -20.01 -0.42
C GLY A 417 -19.53 -19.60 -1.82
N ASP A 418 -20.11 -18.40 -1.91
CA ASP A 418 -20.53 -17.80 -3.17
C ASP A 418 -19.41 -16.89 -3.72
N LEU A 419 -18.77 -17.33 -4.80
CA LEU A 419 -17.66 -16.63 -5.44
C LEU A 419 -18.07 -15.30 -6.10
N LYS A 420 -19.38 -15.00 -6.21
CA LYS A 420 -19.84 -13.64 -6.50
C LYS A 420 -19.27 -12.63 -5.51
N TYR A 421 -19.11 -13.02 -4.24
CA TYR A 421 -18.59 -12.14 -3.20
C TYR A 421 -17.10 -11.83 -3.39
N ASP A 422 -16.29 -12.84 -3.72
CA ASP A 422 -14.87 -12.64 -4.03
C ASP A 422 -14.67 -11.83 -5.31
N PHE A 423 -15.49 -12.08 -6.33
CA PHE A 423 -15.50 -11.27 -7.55
C PHE A 423 -15.87 -9.81 -7.25
N ALA A 424 -16.87 -9.58 -6.40
CA ALA A 424 -17.24 -8.24 -5.96
C ALA A 424 -16.12 -7.57 -5.15
N LYS A 425 -15.40 -8.29 -4.28
CA LYS A 425 -14.26 -7.77 -3.50
C LYS A 425 -13.05 -7.38 -4.36
N LEU A 426 -12.78 -8.15 -5.42
CA LEU A 426 -11.79 -7.77 -6.44
C LEU A 426 -12.25 -6.53 -7.21
N THR A 427 -13.48 -6.53 -7.70
CA THR A 427 -14.05 -5.40 -8.45
C THR A 427 -14.12 -4.13 -7.60
N HIS A 428 -14.39 -4.27 -6.31
CA HIS A 428 -14.36 -3.22 -5.31
C HIS A 428 -12.97 -2.55 -5.17
N SER A 429 -11.90 -3.34 -5.28
CA SER A 429 -10.52 -2.84 -5.27
C SER A 429 -10.20 -2.10 -6.58
N ILE A 430 -10.47 -2.73 -7.73
CA ILE A 430 -10.09 -2.23 -9.07
C ILE A 430 -11.02 -1.10 -9.55
N VAL A 431 -12.29 -1.40 -9.75
CA VAL A 431 -13.29 -0.46 -10.31
C VAL A 431 -13.81 0.46 -9.22
N GLY A 432 -14.03 -0.10 -8.04
CA GLY A 432 -14.44 0.64 -6.86
C GLY A 432 -13.38 1.61 -6.35
N LEU A 433 -12.10 1.44 -6.71
CA LEU A 433 -10.99 2.28 -6.23
C LEU A 433 -10.94 2.35 -4.69
N TYR A 434 -11.31 1.26 -4.01
CA TYR A 434 -11.33 1.21 -2.55
C TYR A 434 -9.97 1.57 -1.95
N ASP A 435 -8.89 1.03 -2.51
CA ASP A 435 -7.55 1.24 -1.98
C ASP A 435 -7.13 2.72 -2.07
N TYR A 436 -7.60 3.46 -3.09
CA TYR A 436 -7.41 4.92 -3.17
C TYR A 436 -8.16 5.66 -2.05
N ILE A 437 -9.35 5.18 -1.62
CA ILE A 437 -10.04 5.72 -0.45
C ILE A 437 -9.23 5.47 0.82
N ILE A 438 -8.70 4.25 0.99
CA ILE A 438 -7.92 3.90 2.17
C ILE A 438 -6.62 4.72 2.24
N SER A 439 -5.96 4.94 1.11
CA SER A 439 -4.74 5.76 1.01
C SER A 439 -5.00 7.26 1.04
N GLY A 440 -6.26 7.72 0.92
CA GLY A 440 -6.62 9.14 0.91
C GLY A 440 -6.37 9.84 -0.43
N TYR A 441 -6.23 9.09 -1.52
CA TYR A 441 -5.88 9.61 -2.86
C TYR A 441 -7.15 9.99 -3.64
N TYR A 442 -7.94 10.86 -3.02
CA TYR A 442 -9.18 11.38 -3.57
C TYR A 442 -9.47 12.79 -3.05
N LYS A 443 -10.43 13.46 -3.67
CA LYS A 443 -11.09 14.66 -3.13
C LYS A 443 -12.60 14.54 -3.32
N ILE A 444 -13.35 15.17 -2.43
CA ILE A 444 -14.79 15.33 -2.57
C ILE A 444 -15.03 16.80 -2.94
N GLU A 445 -15.71 17.01 -4.06
CA GLU A 445 -16.10 18.33 -4.52
C GLU A 445 -17.60 18.51 -4.33
N GLU A 446 -18.01 19.66 -3.82
CA GLU A 446 -19.40 20.01 -3.55
C GLU A 446 -19.71 21.37 -4.18
N SER A 447 -20.71 21.40 -5.05
CA SER A 447 -21.16 22.59 -5.76
C SER A 447 -22.18 23.38 -4.93
N ALA A 448 -22.38 24.66 -5.27
CA ALA A 448 -23.34 25.53 -4.58
C ALA A 448 -24.80 25.03 -4.61
N ASN A 449 -25.16 24.20 -5.61
CA ASN A 449 -26.47 23.56 -5.71
C ASN A 449 -26.59 22.24 -4.89
N GLY A 450 -25.57 21.90 -4.08
CA GLY A 450 -25.52 20.65 -3.33
C GLY A 450 -25.13 19.42 -4.16
N SER A 451 -24.70 19.59 -5.42
CA SER A 451 -24.14 18.49 -6.21
C SER A 451 -22.79 18.07 -5.66
N ILE A 452 -22.62 16.77 -5.40
CA ILE A 452 -21.39 16.19 -4.89
C ILE A 452 -20.72 15.29 -5.93
N GLU A 453 -19.40 15.21 -5.88
CA GLU A 453 -18.62 14.23 -6.63
C GLU A 453 -17.35 13.81 -5.89
N ILE A 454 -16.94 12.57 -6.11
CA ILE A 454 -15.63 12.07 -5.69
C ILE A 454 -14.71 12.02 -6.90
N VAL A 455 -13.54 12.63 -6.78
CA VAL A 455 -12.50 12.65 -7.80
C VAL A 455 -11.29 11.92 -7.26
N PHE A 456 -10.90 10.84 -7.94
CA PHE A 456 -9.73 10.04 -7.59
C PHE A 456 -8.50 10.55 -8.33
N ASP A 457 -7.35 10.50 -7.67
CA ASP A 457 -6.06 10.86 -8.27
C ASP A 457 -5.46 9.65 -9.00
N ILE A 458 -6.11 9.27 -10.11
CA ILE A 458 -5.67 8.16 -10.98
C ILE A 458 -5.01 8.71 -12.24
N ASP A 459 -4.02 7.96 -12.76
CA ASP A 459 -3.40 8.24 -14.05
C ASP A 459 -4.04 7.41 -15.18
N GLU A 460 -3.74 7.75 -16.44
CA GLU A 460 -4.24 7.07 -17.64
C GLU A 460 -3.98 5.55 -17.61
N ARG A 461 -2.89 5.14 -16.96
CA ARG A 461 -2.54 3.73 -16.79
C ARG A 461 -3.57 3.03 -15.91
N ILE A 462 -3.97 3.60 -14.78
CA ILE A 462 -5.02 3.02 -13.93
C ILE A 462 -6.38 3.03 -14.64
N GLU A 463 -6.71 4.07 -15.40
CA GLU A 463 -7.91 4.09 -16.25
C GLU A 463 -7.92 2.92 -17.25
N LYS A 464 -6.78 2.66 -17.90
CA LYS A 464 -6.59 1.51 -18.79
C LYS A 464 -6.76 0.18 -18.05
N VAL A 465 -6.18 0.02 -16.86
CA VAL A 465 -6.33 -1.19 -16.03
C VAL A 465 -7.81 -1.47 -15.75
N ILE A 466 -8.55 -0.44 -15.30
CA ILE A 466 -9.98 -0.54 -15.02
C ILE A 466 -10.76 -0.91 -16.29
N SER A 467 -10.48 -0.25 -17.42
CA SER A 467 -11.19 -0.51 -18.67
C SER A 467 -10.97 -1.95 -19.18
N GLN A 468 -9.73 -2.44 -19.10
CA GLN A 468 -9.38 -3.80 -19.52
C GLN A 468 -10.00 -4.84 -18.59
N TYR A 469 -10.02 -4.58 -17.29
CA TYR A 469 -10.69 -5.44 -16.32
C TYR A 469 -12.19 -5.52 -16.59
N MET A 470 -12.86 -4.36 -16.76
CA MET A 470 -14.29 -4.29 -17.08
C MET A 470 -14.67 -5.05 -18.35
N GLN A 471 -13.82 -5.00 -19.38
CA GLN A 471 -14.10 -5.62 -20.68
C GLN A 471 -13.84 -7.13 -20.69
N ASN A 472 -12.77 -7.58 -20.03
CA ASN A 472 -12.23 -8.93 -20.25
C ASN A 472 -12.42 -9.88 -19.07
N PHE A 473 -12.59 -9.38 -17.84
CA PHE A 473 -12.70 -10.24 -16.67
C PHE A 473 -14.11 -10.79 -16.50
N LYS A 474 -14.23 -12.11 -16.35
CA LYS A 474 -15.52 -12.80 -16.20
C LYS A 474 -15.40 -13.94 -15.21
N VAL A 475 -16.49 -14.22 -14.50
CA VAL A 475 -16.58 -15.33 -13.54
C VAL A 475 -17.84 -16.11 -13.83
N SER A 476 -17.72 -17.38 -14.25
CA SER A 476 -18.87 -18.23 -14.62
C SER A 476 -19.85 -17.57 -15.60
N GLY A 477 -19.33 -16.82 -16.58
CA GLY A 477 -20.12 -16.08 -17.56
C GLY A 477 -20.59 -14.70 -17.12
N LEU A 478 -20.51 -14.37 -15.82
CA LEU A 478 -20.83 -13.05 -15.29
C LEU A 478 -19.75 -12.04 -15.68
N SER A 479 -20.17 -10.90 -16.21
CA SER A 479 -19.29 -9.77 -16.48
C SER A 479 -19.09 -8.91 -15.22
N VAL A 480 -18.10 -8.00 -15.28
CA VAL A 480 -17.90 -7.02 -14.20
C VAL A 480 -19.13 -6.12 -14.04
N GLN A 481 -19.85 -5.80 -15.12
CA GLN A 481 -21.06 -5.00 -15.05
C GLN A 481 -22.17 -5.69 -14.24
N ASP A 482 -22.30 -7.02 -14.36
CA ASP A 482 -23.30 -7.80 -13.63
C ASP A 482 -23.06 -7.78 -12.11
N ILE A 483 -21.79 -7.65 -11.68
CA ILE A 483 -21.43 -7.69 -10.25
C ILE A 483 -21.43 -6.31 -9.58
N ILE A 484 -21.48 -5.20 -10.32
CA ILE A 484 -21.47 -3.83 -9.76
C ILE A 484 -22.54 -3.61 -8.67
N PRO A 485 -23.79 -4.09 -8.80
CA PRO A 485 -24.77 -4.00 -7.72
C PRO A 485 -24.25 -4.56 -6.37
N LEU A 486 -23.54 -5.69 -6.38
CA LEU A 486 -22.96 -6.26 -5.17
C LEU A 486 -21.80 -5.41 -4.64
N VAL A 487 -21.00 -4.79 -5.52
CA VAL A 487 -19.94 -3.85 -5.14
C VAL A 487 -20.50 -2.61 -4.45
N ILE A 488 -21.64 -2.09 -4.91
CA ILE A 488 -22.34 -0.97 -4.27
C ILE A 488 -22.79 -1.35 -2.86
N LEU A 489 -23.40 -2.53 -2.69
CA LEU A 489 -23.80 -3.05 -1.38
C LEU A 489 -22.59 -3.27 -0.45
N LEU A 490 -21.43 -3.66 -1.00
CA LEU A 490 -20.18 -3.75 -0.22
C LEU A 490 -19.79 -2.37 0.35
N PHE A 491 -19.73 -1.31 -0.46
CA PHE A 491 -19.41 0.03 0.05
C PHE A 491 -20.41 0.51 1.11
N MET A 492 -21.70 0.28 0.88
CA MET A 492 -22.76 0.65 1.82
C MET A 492 -22.66 -0.11 3.15
N SER A 493 -22.45 -1.42 3.08
CA SER A 493 -22.34 -2.27 4.27
C SER A 493 -21.01 -2.09 5.02
N MET A 494 -20.02 -1.39 4.48
CA MET A 494 -18.78 -1.11 5.21
C MET A 494 -18.81 0.21 5.98
N LEU A 495 -19.79 1.08 5.73
CA LEU A 495 -19.89 2.39 6.38
C LEU A 495 -19.74 2.33 7.91
N PRO A 496 -20.49 1.54 8.69
CA PRO A 496 -20.35 1.54 10.15
C PRO A 496 -18.97 1.02 10.63
N LEU A 497 -18.28 0.21 9.81
CA LEU A 497 -16.95 -0.33 10.17
C LEU A 497 -15.83 0.71 10.12
N HIS A 498 -16.10 1.92 9.62
CA HIS A 498 -15.14 3.01 9.49
C HIS A 498 -15.53 4.23 10.33
N ALA A 499 -16.28 4.04 11.42
CA ALA A 499 -16.73 5.12 12.31
C ALA A 499 -15.58 5.95 12.91
N ASP A 500 -14.36 5.40 13.00
CA ASP A 500 -13.14 6.10 13.41
C ASP A 500 -12.67 7.16 12.39
N ARG A 501 -13.15 7.07 11.14
CA ARG A 501 -12.78 7.94 10.02
C ARG A 501 -14.02 8.42 9.25
N PRO A 502 -14.74 9.44 9.78
CA PRO A 502 -15.93 10.01 9.12
C PRO A 502 -15.67 10.51 7.70
N ASP A 503 -14.45 11.00 7.42
CA ASP A 503 -14.01 11.38 6.08
C ASP A 503 -14.04 10.19 5.11
N ARG A 504 -13.56 9.01 5.54
CA ARG A 504 -13.61 7.77 4.73
C ARG A 504 -15.02 7.26 4.58
N GLN A 505 -15.87 7.32 5.61
CA GLN A 505 -17.28 6.95 5.50
C GLN A 505 -17.99 7.80 4.44
N LYS A 506 -17.79 9.13 4.48
CA LYS A 506 -18.34 10.04 3.45
C LYS A 506 -17.82 9.66 2.06
N ALA A 507 -16.53 9.38 1.91
CA ALA A 507 -15.95 8.98 0.64
C ALA A 507 -16.53 7.66 0.10
N MET A 508 -16.69 6.65 0.96
CA MET A 508 -17.29 5.36 0.59
C MET A 508 -18.75 5.50 0.15
N LEU A 509 -19.53 6.32 0.86
CA LEU A 509 -20.92 6.61 0.49
C LEU A 509 -20.99 7.29 -0.88
N ILE A 510 -20.20 8.35 -1.10
CA ILE A 510 -20.18 9.06 -2.39
C ILE A 510 -19.66 8.17 -3.52
N ASN A 511 -18.74 7.26 -3.21
CA ASN A 511 -18.26 6.27 -4.17
C ASN A 511 -19.33 5.23 -4.54
N ALA A 512 -20.17 4.81 -3.60
CA ALA A 512 -21.33 3.98 -3.90
C ALA A 512 -22.29 4.69 -4.88
N LEU A 513 -22.52 6.00 -4.68
CA LEU A 513 -23.30 6.82 -5.62
C LEU A 513 -22.64 6.94 -7.00
N ARG A 514 -21.30 7.09 -7.05
CA ARG A 514 -20.52 7.07 -8.29
C ARG A 514 -20.77 5.79 -9.07
N LEU A 515 -20.61 4.65 -8.41
CA LEU A 515 -20.75 3.33 -9.02
C LEU A 515 -22.19 3.10 -9.50
N TYR A 516 -23.19 3.47 -8.70
CA TYR A 516 -24.59 3.37 -9.11
C TYR A 516 -24.91 4.22 -10.34
N LYS A 517 -24.42 5.46 -10.40
CA LYS A 517 -24.59 6.31 -11.59
C LYS A 517 -23.96 5.67 -12.83
N VAL A 518 -22.72 5.20 -12.74
CA VAL A 518 -22.03 4.53 -13.87
C VAL A 518 -22.79 3.29 -14.30
N TYR A 519 -23.27 2.50 -13.34
CA TYR A 519 -24.04 1.29 -13.58
C TYR A 519 -25.36 1.56 -14.31
N MET A 520 -26.06 2.65 -14.00
CA MET A 520 -27.34 3.01 -14.65
C MET A 520 -27.19 3.64 -16.04
N LEU A 521 -25.99 4.06 -16.43
CA LEU A 521 -25.72 4.63 -17.76
C LEU A 521 -25.32 3.58 -18.81
N ASN A 522 -24.92 2.39 -18.37
CA ASN A 522 -24.57 1.23 -19.19
C ASN A 522 -25.74 0.25 -19.22
#